data_AF-A0A2S3X9L5-F1
#
_entry.id   AF-A0A2S3X9L5-F1
#
_cell.length_a   1.000
_cell.length_b   1.000
_cell.length_c   1.000
_cell.angle_alpha   90.00
_cell.angle_beta   90.00
_cell.angle_gamma   90.00
#
_symmetry.space_group_name_H-M   'P 1'
#
loop_
_entity.id
_entity.type
_entity.pdbx_description
1 polymer ?
#
loop_
_entity_poly.entity_id
_entity_poly.type
_entity_poly.pdbx_seq_one_letter_code
_entity_poly.pdbx_strand_id
1 'polypeptide(L)'
;MTLGARLPAFYLTLSLGLYLLSLAFDGALMNAGRHMSALQMFLYGPWGIPFGMFQWFANPLLAVAILCHRRFRRLALLLGMGALYLAASSFGIERLPDNSSYEFTNRTGFGAGFYLWLAAIAVFCLGQAWQCWAARSSDDVPGWSWLDVTLIAALAVTAYAATQMPALQFEPGKVLMPPPPVQTL
;
A
#
# COMPACT_ATOMS: atom_id res chain seq x y z
N MET A 1 9.67 9.25 -32.68
CA MET A 1 9.81 8.84 -31.26
C MET A 1 8.62 7.97 -30.90
N THR A 2 8.79 6.66 -30.84
CA THR A 2 7.70 5.68 -30.66
C THR A 2 7.22 5.64 -29.21
N LEU A 3 5.90 5.60 -29.01
CA LEU A 3 5.21 5.59 -27.72
C LEU A 3 5.73 4.50 -26.75
N GLY A 4 6.24 3.38 -27.29
CA GLY A 4 6.79 2.25 -26.53
C GLY A 4 8.07 2.57 -25.75
N ALA A 5 8.86 3.58 -26.13
CA ALA A 5 10.03 3.99 -25.37
C ALA A 5 9.71 4.91 -24.18
N ARG A 6 8.50 5.45 -24.10
CA ARG A 6 8.10 6.41 -23.05
C ARG A 6 7.47 5.76 -21.83
N LEU A 7 6.73 4.67 -21.98
CA LEU A 7 6.11 3.97 -20.84
C LEU A 7 7.10 3.57 -19.73
N PRO A 8 8.30 3.04 -20.04
CA PRO A 8 9.29 2.70 -19.02
C PRO A 8 9.84 3.91 -18.27
N ALA A 9 9.68 5.13 -18.79
CA ALA A 9 10.14 6.35 -18.14
C ALA A 9 9.17 6.85 -17.07
N PHE A 10 7.87 6.59 -17.23
CA PHE A 10 6.81 7.08 -16.33
C PHE A 10 6.25 6.01 -15.40
N TYR A 11 6.89 4.84 -15.31
CA TYR A 11 6.44 3.74 -14.45
C TYR A 11 6.29 4.16 -12.98
N LEU A 12 7.19 5.01 -12.48
CA LEU A 12 7.13 5.53 -11.11
C LEU A 12 5.91 6.45 -10.93
N THR A 13 5.72 7.41 -11.83
CA THR A 13 4.57 8.32 -11.82
C THR A 13 3.25 7.55 -11.90
N LEU A 14 3.17 6.54 -12.77
CA LEU A 14 1.99 5.71 -12.92
C LEU A 14 1.74 4.86 -11.66
N SER A 15 2.78 4.27 -11.08
CA SER A 15 2.68 3.54 -9.81
C SER A 15 2.16 4.44 -8.69
N LEU A 16 2.76 5.61 -8.50
CA LEU A 16 2.35 6.58 -7.49
C LEU A 16 0.92 7.09 -7.72
N GLY A 17 0.54 7.34 -8.98
CA GLY A 17 -0.81 7.77 -9.35
C GLY A 17 -1.86 6.71 -9.07
N LEU A 18 -1.60 5.44 -9.43
CA LEU A 18 -2.47 4.32 -9.10
C LEU A 18 -2.57 4.10 -7.59
N TYR A 19 -1.46 4.24 -6.88
CA TYR A 19 -1.43 4.13 -5.43
C TYR A 19 -2.30 5.21 -4.78
N LEU A 20 -2.13 6.47 -5.16
CA LEU A 20 -2.92 7.58 -4.63
C LEU A 20 -4.41 7.41 -4.95
N LEU A 21 -4.73 7.01 -6.19
CA LEU A 21 -6.09 6.73 -6.63
C LEU A 21 -6.73 5.60 -5.80
N SER A 22 -5.95 4.58 -5.45
CA SER A 22 -6.45 3.45 -4.64
C SER A 22 -7.06 3.89 -3.31
N LEU A 23 -6.52 4.96 -2.70
CA LEU A 23 -6.94 5.45 -1.38
C LEU A 23 -8.36 6.04 -1.38
N ALA A 24 -8.93 6.34 -2.55
CA ALA A 24 -10.30 6.85 -2.69
C ALA A 24 -11.38 5.74 -2.65
N PHE A 25 -10.98 4.47 -2.61
CA PHE A 25 -11.89 3.32 -2.69
C PHE A 25 -11.78 2.37 -1.49
N ASP A 26 -12.70 1.42 -1.42
CA ASP A 26 -12.63 0.32 -0.47
C ASP A 26 -11.47 -0.63 -0.79
N GLY A 27 -10.74 -1.02 0.26
CA GLY A 27 -9.71 -2.04 0.19
C GLY A 27 -10.29 -3.43 0.43
N ALA A 28 -11.17 -3.58 1.43
CA ALA A 28 -11.77 -4.86 1.77
C ALA A 28 -13.28 -4.76 2.00
N LEU A 29 -13.99 -5.82 1.60
CA LEU A 29 -15.41 -6.01 1.86
C LEU A 29 -15.54 -7.09 2.95
N MET A 30 -16.41 -6.85 3.94
CA MET A 30 -16.57 -7.68 5.13
C MET A 30 -18.05 -8.06 5.33
N ASN A 31 -18.29 -9.07 6.17
CA ASN A 31 -19.66 -9.50 6.47
C ASN A 31 -20.53 -8.39 7.08
N ALA A 32 -21.86 -8.55 6.90
CA ALA A 32 -22.89 -7.62 7.38
C ALA A 32 -22.79 -6.20 6.78
N GLY A 33 -22.34 -6.08 5.52
CA GLY A 33 -22.25 -4.81 4.81
C GLY A 33 -21.11 -3.89 5.30
N ARG A 34 -20.24 -4.40 6.18
CA ARG A 34 -19.05 -3.68 6.62
C ARG A 34 -18.00 -3.63 5.51
N HIS A 35 -17.21 -2.57 5.49
CA HIS A 35 -16.12 -2.39 4.54
C HIS A 35 -14.96 -1.67 5.24
N MET A 36 -13.76 -1.86 4.70
CA MET A 36 -12.55 -1.20 5.17
C MET A 36 -11.95 -0.43 4.00
N SER A 37 -11.84 0.90 4.14
CA SER A 37 -11.28 1.73 3.07
C SER A 37 -9.79 1.44 2.87
N ALA A 38 -9.30 1.60 1.63
CA ALA A 38 -7.87 1.41 1.35
C ALA A 38 -7.00 2.44 2.09
N LEU A 39 -7.51 3.67 2.26
CA LEU A 39 -6.88 4.71 3.07
C LEU A 39 -6.66 4.25 4.51
N GLN A 40 -7.64 3.57 5.08
CA GLN A 40 -7.53 3.05 6.42
C GLN A 40 -6.54 1.89 6.52
N MET A 41 -6.58 0.94 5.58
CA MET A 41 -5.61 -0.16 5.51
C MET A 41 -4.17 0.38 5.38
N PHE A 42 -3.99 1.47 4.65
CA PHE A 42 -2.72 2.18 4.54
C PHE A 42 -2.25 2.73 5.90
N LEU A 43 -3.12 3.42 6.65
CA LEU A 43 -2.79 3.94 7.98
C LEU A 43 -2.53 2.85 9.01
N TYR A 44 -3.23 1.73 8.91
CA TYR A 44 -3.09 0.63 9.85
C TYR A 44 -1.81 -0.17 9.62
N GLY A 45 -1.08 0.07 8.53
CA GLY A 45 0.06 -0.75 8.17
C GLY A 45 1.13 -0.92 9.26
N PRO A 46 1.55 0.14 9.98
CA PRO A 46 2.46 0.02 11.13
C PRO A 46 1.92 -0.86 12.26
N TRP A 47 0.60 -0.99 12.39
CA TRP A 47 -0.09 -1.79 13.40
C TRP A 47 -0.29 -3.25 12.99
N GLY A 48 0.23 -3.67 11.83
CA GLY A 48 0.08 -5.05 11.34
C GLY A 48 0.72 -6.08 12.26
N ILE A 49 1.78 -5.73 12.98
CA ILE A 49 2.48 -6.64 13.90
C ILE A 49 1.53 -7.13 15.02
N PRO A 50 0.88 -6.25 15.80
CA PRO A 50 -0.14 -6.66 16.79
C PRO A 50 -1.23 -7.59 16.24
N PHE A 51 -1.62 -7.43 14.98
CA PHE A 51 -2.70 -8.21 14.35
C PHE A 51 -2.21 -9.43 13.57
N GLY A 52 -0.91 -9.72 13.55
CA GLY A 52 -0.33 -10.79 12.72
C GLY A 52 -0.46 -10.54 11.20
N MET A 53 -0.74 -9.30 10.78
CA MET A 53 -0.97 -8.88 9.40
C MET A 53 0.34 -8.40 8.76
N PHE A 54 1.25 -9.33 8.48
CA PHE A 54 2.57 -9.01 7.88
C PHE A 54 2.47 -8.47 6.45
N GLN A 55 1.37 -8.71 5.74
CA GLN A 55 1.11 -8.21 4.40
C GLN A 55 1.17 -6.68 4.31
N TRP A 56 0.84 -6.00 5.41
CA TRP A 56 0.90 -4.54 5.47
C TRP A 56 2.33 -3.96 5.39
N PHE A 57 3.37 -4.78 5.61
CA PHE A 57 4.76 -4.37 5.36
C PHE A 57 5.08 -4.11 3.88
N ALA A 58 4.18 -4.49 2.95
CA ALA A 58 4.31 -4.15 1.54
C ALA A 58 4.50 -2.64 1.31
N ASN A 59 3.85 -1.78 2.10
CA ASN A 59 3.91 -0.32 1.92
C ASN A 59 5.28 0.28 2.29
N PRO A 60 5.83 0.07 3.51
CA PRO A 60 7.20 0.47 3.82
C PRO A 60 8.22 -0.10 2.83
N LEU A 61 8.05 -1.36 2.44
CA LEU A 61 8.98 -2.03 1.53
C LEU A 61 8.96 -1.41 0.13
N LEU A 62 7.77 -1.08 -0.39
CA LEU A 62 7.61 -0.32 -1.64
C LEU A 62 8.23 1.08 -1.53
N ALA A 63 8.04 1.78 -0.40
CA ALA A 63 8.60 3.11 -0.20
C ALA A 63 10.14 3.09 -0.29
N VAL A 64 10.79 2.12 0.37
CA VAL A 64 12.25 1.94 0.26
C VAL A 64 12.65 1.55 -1.16
N ALA A 65 11.89 0.69 -1.83
CA ALA A 65 12.13 0.35 -3.23
C ALA A 65 12.13 1.57 -4.14
N ILE A 66 11.14 2.47 -3.98
CA ILE A 66 11.02 3.73 -4.70
C ILE A 66 12.23 4.64 -4.39
N LEU A 67 12.66 4.79 -3.13
CA LEU A 67 13.83 5.61 -2.81
C LEU A 67 15.12 5.07 -3.45
N CYS A 68 15.24 3.75 -3.57
CA CYS A 68 16.41 3.09 -4.16
C CYS A 68 16.39 2.97 -5.69
N HIS A 69 15.28 3.31 -6.37
CA HIS A 69 14.98 2.91 -7.77
C HIS A 69 16.11 3.21 -8.76
N ARG A 70 16.77 4.37 -8.64
CA ARG A 70 17.85 4.81 -9.52
C ARG A 70 19.23 4.31 -9.07
N ARG A 71 19.65 4.65 -7.85
CA ARG A 71 21.03 4.38 -7.37
C ARG A 71 21.31 2.90 -7.16
N PHE A 72 20.32 2.15 -6.67
CA PHE A 72 20.42 0.73 -6.33
C PHE A 72 19.34 -0.07 -7.06
N ARG A 73 19.27 0.08 -8.39
CA ARG A 73 18.17 -0.44 -9.21
C ARG A 73 17.80 -1.92 -8.98
N ARG A 74 18.78 -2.79 -8.76
CA ARG A 74 18.56 -4.23 -8.48
C ARG A 74 17.99 -4.46 -7.07
N LEU A 75 18.48 -3.71 -6.08
CA LEU A 75 17.92 -3.73 -4.73
C LEU A 75 16.48 -3.22 -4.75
N ALA A 76 16.21 -2.12 -5.47
CA ALA A 76 14.86 -1.61 -5.65
C ALA A 76 13.93 -2.65 -6.28
N LEU A 77 14.39 -3.40 -7.29
CA LEU A 77 13.60 -4.49 -7.85
C LEU A 77 13.33 -5.59 -6.82
N LEU A 78 14.34 -6.01 -6.06
CA LEU A 78 14.20 -7.04 -5.02
C LEU A 78 13.18 -6.61 -3.95
N LEU A 79 13.30 -5.37 -3.46
CA LEU A 79 12.38 -4.80 -2.48
C LEU A 79 10.96 -4.67 -3.07
N GLY A 80 10.83 -4.21 -4.31
CA GLY A 80 9.54 -4.12 -5.01
C GLY A 80 8.88 -5.50 -5.16
N MET A 81 9.64 -6.53 -5.57
CA MET A 81 9.14 -7.89 -5.66
C MET A 81 8.74 -8.46 -4.30
N GLY A 82 9.50 -8.15 -3.24
CA GLY A 82 9.10 -8.48 -1.87
C GLY A 82 7.81 -7.78 -1.45
N ALA A 83 7.63 -6.50 -1.83
CA ALA A 83 6.40 -5.77 -1.57
C ALA A 83 5.23 -6.38 -2.34
N LEU A 84 5.44 -6.78 -3.59
CA LEU A 84 4.43 -7.45 -4.41
C LEU A 84 4.04 -8.82 -3.84
N TYR A 85 5.01 -9.59 -3.35
CA TYR A 85 4.77 -10.87 -2.69
C TYR A 85 3.93 -10.69 -1.42
N LEU A 86 4.29 -9.73 -0.56
CA LEU A 86 3.52 -9.40 0.65
C LEU A 86 2.11 -8.90 0.32
N ALA A 87 1.98 -8.07 -0.72
CA ALA A 87 0.67 -7.60 -1.18
C ALA A 87 -0.19 -8.75 -1.70
N ALA A 88 0.37 -9.63 -2.54
CA ALA A 88 -0.32 -10.78 -3.11
C ALA A 88 -0.69 -11.81 -2.04
N SER A 89 0.12 -12.01 -1.00
CA SER A 89 -0.25 -12.91 0.10
C SER A 89 -1.46 -12.41 0.92
N SER A 90 -1.94 -11.18 0.67
CA SER A 90 -3.23 -10.70 1.21
C SER A 90 -4.40 -11.54 0.72
N PHE A 91 -4.30 -12.22 -0.43
CA PHE A 91 -5.36 -13.14 -0.89
C PHE A 91 -5.63 -14.27 0.12
N GLY A 92 -4.65 -14.63 0.96
CA GLY A 92 -4.81 -15.59 2.05
C GLY A 92 -5.41 -15.02 3.34
N ILE A 93 -5.71 -13.72 3.41
CA ILE A 93 -6.36 -13.12 4.58
C ILE A 93 -7.86 -13.43 4.53
N GLU A 94 -8.32 -14.22 5.49
CA GLU A 94 -9.74 -14.58 5.62
C GLU A 94 -10.50 -13.65 6.55
N ARG A 95 -9.81 -13.02 7.51
CA ARG A 95 -10.41 -12.18 8.54
C ARG A 95 -9.64 -10.89 8.71
N LEU A 96 -10.35 -9.79 8.89
CA LEU A 96 -9.78 -8.46 9.16
C LEU A 96 -10.38 -7.92 10.46
N PRO A 97 -9.59 -7.17 11.26
CA PRO A 97 -10.12 -6.51 12.44
C PRO A 97 -11.15 -5.45 12.03
N ASP A 98 -12.30 -5.42 12.70
CA ASP A 98 -13.24 -4.31 12.60
C ASP A 98 -12.65 -3.04 13.23
N ASN A 99 -13.05 -1.88 12.74
CA ASN A 99 -12.44 -0.61 13.12
C ASN A 99 -12.93 -0.09 14.47
N SER A 100 -14.11 -0.55 14.88
CA SER A 100 -14.80 -0.08 16.08
C SER A 100 -14.52 -1.00 17.27
N SER A 101 -14.72 -2.30 17.09
CA SER A 101 -14.55 -3.32 18.12
C SER A 101 -13.18 -4.01 18.10
N TYR A 102 -12.41 -3.90 17.01
CA TYR A 102 -11.20 -4.70 16.74
C TYR A 102 -11.45 -6.21 16.72
N GLU A 103 -12.72 -6.63 16.68
CA GLU A 103 -13.07 -8.03 16.49
C GLU A 103 -12.83 -8.45 15.04
N PHE A 104 -12.21 -9.61 14.87
CA PHE A 104 -11.94 -10.16 13.56
C PHE A 104 -13.23 -10.59 12.87
N THR A 105 -13.56 -9.94 11.76
CA THR A 105 -14.71 -10.28 10.93
C THR A 105 -14.25 -10.89 9.62
N ASN A 106 -15.03 -11.84 9.10
CA ASN A 106 -14.73 -12.48 7.82
C ASN A 106 -14.73 -11.46 6.68
N ARG A 107 -13.65 -11.47 5.89
CA ARG A 107 -13.54 -10.78 4.61
C ARG A 107 -14.34 -11.56 3.57
N THR A 108 -15.28 -10.91 2.92
CA THR A 108 -16.08 -11.48 1.82
C THR A 108 -15.47 -11.20 0.46
N GLY A 109 -14.66 -10.15 0.33
CA GLY A 109 -14.02 -9.78 -0.93
C GLY A 109 -12.99 -8.66 -0.78
N PHE A 110 -12.37 -8.31 -1.90
CA PHE A 110 -11.53 -7.12 -2.03
C PHE A 110 -12.27 -6.03 -2.79
N GLY A 111 -12.12 -4.79 -2.35
CA GLY A 111 -12.65 -3.63 -3.07
C GLY A 111 -11.69 -3.15 -4.17
N ALA A 112 -12.14 -2.15 -4.95
CA ALA A 112 -11.35 -1.59 -6.05
C ALA A 112 -10.01 -1.00 -5.59
N GLY A 113 -9.96 -0.43 -4.39
CA GLY A 113 -8.74 0.13 -3.80
C GLY A 113 -7.64 -0.92 -3.65
N PHE A 114 -7.98 -2.15 -3.23
CA PHE A 114 -6.99 -3.22 -3.14
C PHE A 114 -6.38 -3.58 -4.51
N TYR A 115 -7.20 -3.70 -5.55
CA TYR A 115 -6.70 -4.05 -6.88
C TYR A 115 -5.87 -2.92 -7.51
N LEU A 116 -6.26 -1.65 -7.30
CA LEU A 116 -5.48 -0.49 -7.73
C LEU A 116 -4.13 -0.41 -7.00
N TRP A 117 -4.13 -0.68 -5.69
CA TRP A 117 -2.92 -0.75 -4.88
C TRP A 117 -1.98 -1.87 -5.34
N LEU A 118 -2.50 -3.08 -5.56
CA LEU A 118 -1.73 -4.21 -6.07
C LEU A 118 -1.17 -3.91 -7.47
N ALA A 119 -1.98 -3.29 -8.34
CA ALA A 119 -1.56 -2.85 -9.67
C ALA A 119 -0.45 -1.78 -9.60
N ALA A 120 -0.53 -0.84 -8.66
CA ALA A 120 0.51 0.15 -8.44
C ALA A 120 1.87 -0.49 -8.16
N ILE A 121 1.90 -1.52 -7.29
CA ILE A 121 3.12 -2.27 -6.97
C ILE A 121 3.60 -3.06 -8.19
N ALA A 122 2.69 -3.74 -8.90
CA ALA A 122 3.04 -4.50 -10.09
C ALA A 122 3.64 -3.61 -11.20
N VAL A 123 3.06 -2.42 -11.44
CA VAL A 123 3.58 -1.42 -12.38
C VAL A 123 4.99 -0.99 -11.99
N PHE A 124 5.23 -0.73 -10.69
CA PHE A 124 6.58 -0.43 -10.21
C PHE A 124 7.56 -1.56 -10.52
N CYS A 125 7.21 -2.81 -10.17
CA CYS A 125 8.07 -3.98 -10.41
C CYS A 125 8.37 -4.20 -11.89
N LEU A 126 7.37 -4.10 -12.77
CA LEU A 126 7.55 -4.28 -14.21
C LEU A 126 8.44 -3.18 -14.81
N GLY A 127 8.19 -1.93 -14.43
CA GLY A 127 9.03 -0.81 -14.86
C GLY A 127 10.46 -0.93 -14.34
N GLN A 128 10.64 -1.27 -13.06
CA GLN A 128 11.95 -1.45 -12.45
C GLN A 128 12.71 -2.64 -13.05
N ALA A 129 12.02 -3.73 -13.37
CA ALA A 129 12.60 -4.90 -14.06
C ALA A 129 13.09 -4.51 -15.46
N TRP A 130 12.29 -3.77 -16.22
CA TRP A 130 12.69 -3.23 -17.51
C TRP A 130 13.93 -2.34 -17.38
N GLN A 131 13.97 -1.43 -16.41
CA GLN A 131 15.12 -0.57 -16.17
C GLN A 131 16.37 -1.38 -15.78
N CYS A 132 16.23 -2.44 -14.99
CA CYS A 132 17.36 -3.32 -14.67
C CYS A 132 17.92 -4.07 -15.88
N TRP A 133 17.07 -4.38 -16.87
CA TRP A 133 17.44 -5.05 -18.10
C TRP A 133 18.03 -4.10 -19.15
N ALA A 134 17.41 -2.93 -19.36
CA ALA A 134 17.77 -2.01 -20.43
C ALA A 134 18.91 -1.05 -20.06
N ALA A 135 19.01 -0.61 -18.80
CA ALA A 135 19.99 0.39 -18.38
C ALA A 135 21.39 -0.22 -18.22
N ARG A 136 22.43 0.42 -18.77
CA ARG A 136 23.83 0.01 -18.60
C ARG A 136 24.44 0.61 -17.34
N SER A 137 24.01 1.81 -16.96
CA SER A 137 24.44 2.55 -15.77
C SER A 137 23.24 3.04 -14.93
N SER A 138 23.48 3.57 -13.72
CA SER A 138 22.44 4.20 -12.90
C SER A 138 21.96 5.55 -13.47
N ASP A 139 22.72 6.16 -14.37
CA ASP A 139 22.36 7.44 -14.98
C ASP A 139 21.42 7.29 -16.17
N ASP A 140 21.35 6.07 -16.73
CA ASP A 140 20.38 5.73 -17.77
C ASP A 140 18.97 5.53 -17.19
N VAL A 141 18.85 5.31 -15.87
CA VAL A 141 17.57 5.14 -15.20
C VAL A 141 16.93 6.52 -14.97
N PRO A 142 15.66 6.72 -15.36
CA PRO A 142 14.95 7.98 -15.12
C PRO A 142 15.06 8.42 -13.65
N GLY A 143 15.40 9.69 -13.44
CA GLY A 143 15.35 10.30 -12.10
C GLY A 143 13.94 10.73 -11.72
N TRP A 144 13.85 11.35 -10.55
CA TRP A 144 12.62 11.97 -10.06
C TRP A 144 12.13 13.07 -11.00
N SER A 145 10.86 12.99 -11.41
CA SER A 145 10.15 14.10 -12.03
C SER A 145 9.46 14.96 -10.96
N TRP A 146 9.13 16.21 -11.30
CA TRP A 146 8.31 17.07 -10.44
C TRP A 146 6.92 16.49 -10.15
N LEU A 147 6.38 15.67 -11.07
CA LEU A 147 5.12 14.97 -10.87
C LEU A 147 5.26 13.90 -9.77
N ASP A 148 6.35 13.14 -9.75
CA ASP A 148 6.59 12.13 -8.71
C ASP A 148 6.65 12.78 -7.31
N VAL A 149 7.37 13.90 -7.22
CA VAL A 149 7.46 14.69 -5.98
C VAL A 149 6.08 15.20 -5.55
N THR A 150 5.28 15.68 -6.50
CA THR A 150 3.92 16.17 -6.24
C THR A 150 3.00 15.05 -5.75
N LEU A 151 3.08 13.86 -6.36
CA LEU A 151 2.29 12.69 -5.96
C LEU A 151 2.71 12.17 -4.58
N ILE A 152 4.01 12.16 -4.26
CA ILE A 152 4.49 11.82 -2.91
C ILE A 152 3.99 12.84 -1.88
N ALA A 153 4.05 14.13 -2.19
CA ALA A 153 3.52 15.16 -1.31
C ALA A 153 2.00 14.98 -1.09
N ALA A 154 1.25 14.67 -2.16
CA ALA A 154 -0.18 14.37 -2.05
C ALA A 154 -0.46 13.12 -1.20
N LEU A 155 0.35 12.06 -1.32
CA LEU A 155 0.26 10.88 -0.45
C LEU A 155 0.52 11.25 1.02
N ALA A 156 1.55 12.05 1.30
CA ALA A 156 1.88 12.49 2.66
C ALA A 156 0.76 13.36 3.26
N VAL A 157 0.21 14.30 2.48
CA VAL A 157 -0.93 15.14 2.89
C VAL A 157 -2.17 14.29 3.13
N THR A 158 -2.45 13.33 2.25
CA THR A 158 -3.59 12.40 2.41
C THR A 158 -3.43 11.56 3.67
N ALA A 159 -2.24 11.02 3.93
CA ALA A 159 -1.90 10.29 5.15
C ALA A 159 -2.15 11.16 6.39
N TYR A 160 -1.60 12.38 6.40
CA TYR A 160 -1.76 13.32 7.49
C TYR A 160 -3.23 13.67 7.74
N ALA A 161 -3.97 14.06 6.70
CA ALA A 161 -5.40 14.38 6.80
C ALA A 161 -6.20 13.19 7.36
N ALA A 162 -5.87 11.97 6.93
CA ALA A 162 -6.52 10.76 7.41
C ALA A 162 -6.27 10.50 8.91
N THR A 163 -5.10 10.85 9.46
CA THR A 163 -4.85 10.77 10.91
C THR A 163 -5.73 11.71 11.73
N GLN A 164 -6.25 12.78 11.11
CA GLN A 164 -7.14 13.75 11.75
C GLN A 164 -8.61 13.34 11.67
N MET A 165 -8.96 12.29 10.92
CA MET A 165 -10.34 11.82 10.76
C MET A 165 -10.72 10.89 11.92
N PRO A 166 -11.71 11.24 12.77
CA PRO A 166 -12.10 10.39 13.90
C PRO A 166 -12.50 8.97 13.48
N ALA A 167 -13.11 8.82 12.30
CA ALA A 167 -13.53 7.53 11.77
C ALA A 167 -12.37 6.58 11.39
N LEU A 168 -11.14 7.09 11.27
CA LEU A 168 -9.94 6.33 10.89
C LEU A 168 -8.91 6.24 12.03
N GLN A 169 -9.21 6.83 13.19
CA GLN A 169 -8.29 6.80 14.33
C GLN A 169 -8.15 5.39 14.86
N PHE A 170 -6.91 4.93 14.89
CA PHE A 170 -6.55 3.71 15.61
C PHE A 170 -6.50 4.02 17.10
N GLU A 171 -7.17 3.21 17.92
CA GLU A 171 -7.17 3.31 19.39
C GLU A 171 -6.31 2.17 19.98
N PRO A 172 -5.00 2.38 20.21
CA PRO A 172 -4.12 1.33 20.71
C PRO A 172 -4.57 0.75 22.06
N GLY A 173 -5.22 1.56 22.89
CA GLY A 173 -5.72 1.15 24.21
C GLY A 173 -6.72 0.00 24.13
N LYS A 174 -7.64 0.00 23.15
CA LYS A 174 -8.62 -1.09 22.98
C LYS A 174 -7.99 -2.40 22.54
N VAL A 175 -6.85 -2.34 21.84
CA VAL A 175 -6.14 -3.51 21.31
C VAL A 175 -5.17 -4.08 22.34
N LEU A 176 -4.46 -3.23 23.07
CA LEU A 176 -3.46 -3.62 24.07
C LEU A 176 -4.09 -3.93 25.44
N MET A 177 -5.24 -3.32 25.76
CA MET A 177 -5.96 -3.48 27.02
C MET A 177 -7.47 -3.62 26.74
N PRO A 178 -7.94 -4.78 26.24
CA PRO A 178 -9.35 -4.97 25.97
C PRO A 178 -10.17 -4.77 27.25
N PRO A 179 -11.30 -4.03 27.19
CA PRO A 179 -12.14 -3.81 28.36
C PRO A 179 -12.62 -5.14 28.94
N PRO A 180 -12.77 -5.25 30.28
CA PRO A 180 -13.27 -6.47 30.91
C PRO A 180 -14.65 -6.80 30.33
N PRO A 181 -14.95 -8.10 30.11
CA PRO A 181 -16.24 -8.51 29.56
C PRO A 181 -17.35 -7.97 30.47
N VAL A 182 -18.29 -7.22 29.88
CA VAL A 182 -19.48 -6.75 30.58
C VAL A 182 -20.29 -7.99 30.95
N GLN A 183 -20.30 -8.35 32.24
CA GLN A 183 -21.21 -9.36 32.76
C GLN A 183 -22.63 -8.82 32.64
N THR A 184 -23.35 -9.23 31.59
CA THR A 184 -24.80 -9.12 31.55
C THR A 184 -25.37 -10.13 32.54
N LEU A 185 -25.88 -9.62 33.68
CA LEU A 185 -26.73 -10.36 34.62
C LEU A 185 -28.08 -10.70 33.98
#